data_AF-A0A537Y374-F1
#
_entry.id   AF-A0A537Y374-F1
#
_cell.length_a   1.000
_cell.length_b   1.000
_cell.length_c   1.000
_cell.angle_alpha   90.00
_cell.angle_beta   90.00
_cell.angle_gamma   90.00
#
_symmetry.space_group_name_H-M   'P 1'
#
loop_
_entity.id
_entity.type
_entity.pdbx_description
1 polymer ?
#
loop_
_entity_poly.entity_id
_entity_poly.type
_entity_poly.pdbx_seq_one_letter_code
_entity_poly.pdbx_strand_id
1 'polypeptide(L)'
;MTALLLFASLFIVAGAQVASAAQCSQAGAGAGCHLAFRVENAVKSGSYTDTSPHQAGINQIITNTDLFPGGVPVTVEVEDGLGRRDTSYTGEISIDLVSGSGLSGNTPSPSAVDGKASFTLRIANAGYFQLVATVQETGIAPVTSAVFRVQESVCPNGQTCTDSFQNEGVTLMEASLTNGGGGTIGLSVGIDSLSSCTTERFTDPFFHAPAEWTVDEVRATSATTKLLVIRIEKAWRQIVPDNGASSYRPCISAFVSFTPWDGSPVTFNPESGEYTALAPDCGKGITYFCRAYVKSNKSGDVLEGISLPSGSIAGDPRGH
;
A
#
# COMPACT_ATOMS: atom_id res chain seq x y z
N MET A 1 19.39 21.75 83.82
CA MET A 1 19.39 20.70 82.77
C MET A 1 18.00 20.66 82.17
N THR A 2 17.81 21.30 81.01
CA THR A 2 16.55 21.25 80.27
C THR A 2 16.94 21.15 78.80
N ALA A 3 16.78 19.96 78.21
CA ALA A 3 17.21 19.67 76.86
C ALA A 3 16.11 20.07 75.86
N LEU A 4 16.50 20.90 74.89
CA LEU A 4 15.67 21.35 73.79
C LEU A 4 15.77 20.31 72.66
N LEU A 5 14.69 19.58 72.38
CA LEU A 5 14.59 18.66 71.25
C LEU A 5 14.20 19.45 69.98
N LEU A 6 15.16 19.64 69.07
CA LEU A 6 14.89 20.06 67.70
C LEU A 6 14.36 18.86 66.89
N PHE A 7 13.11 18.94 66.44
CA PHE A 7 12.59 18.08 65.38
C PHE A 7 13.08 18.61 64.03
N ALA A 8 14.03 17.93 63.41
CA ALA A 8 14.38 18.14 62.01
C ALA A 8 13.38 17.40 61.13
N SER A 9 12.51 18.14 60.46
CA SER A 9 11.59 17.63 59.44
C SER A 9 12.40 17.19 58.21
N LEU A 10 12.51 15.88 58.01
CA LEU A 10 13.06 15.31 56.78
C LEU A 10 12.00 15.49 55.67
N PHE A 11 12.14 16.52 54.85
CA PHE A 11 11.44 16.58 53.57
C PHE A 11 12.10 15.59 52.61
N ILE A 12 11.50 14.42 52.43
CA ILE A 12 11.78 13.58 51.27
C ILE A 12 11.19 14.33 50.08
N VAL A 13 12.04 15.05 49.35
CA VAL A 13 11.72 15.47 47.99
C VAL A 13 11.62 14.17 47.20
N ALA A 14 10.39 13.72 46.93
CA ALA A 14 10.15 12.72 45.91
C ALA A 14 10.72 13.30 44.62
N GLY A 15 11.93 12.87 44.26
CA GLY A 15 12.48 13.14 42.94
C GLY A 15 11.43 12.71 41.92
N ALA A 16 11.16 13.57 40.94
CA ALA A 16 10.40 13.18 39.77
C ALA A 16 10.93 11.82 39.31
N GLN A 17 10.05 10.84 39.15
CA GLN A 17 10.45 9.57 38.55
C GLN A 17 11.05 9.90 37.19
N VAL A 18 12.38 9.84 37.11
CA VAL A 18 13.09 9.76 35.85
C VAL A 18 12.46 8.56 35.17
N ALA A 19 11.81 8.75 34.02
CA ALA A 19 11.20 7.66 33.27
C ALA A 19 12.20 6.51 33.24
N SER A 20 11.90 5.42 33.95
CA SER A 20 12.73 4.23 33.90
C SER A 20 12.80 3.86 32.43
N ALA A 21 14.00 3.74 31.87
CA ALA A 21 14.18 3.18 30.54
C ALA A 21 13.28 1.94 30.44
N ALA A 22 12.43 1.88 29.42
CA ALA A 22 11.61 0.71 29.18
C ALA A 22 12.49 -0.55 29.19
N GLN A 23 11.95 -1.67 29.66
CA GLN A 23 12.71 -2.90 29.87
C GLN A 23 11.94 -4.10 29.30
N CYS A 24 11.57 -4.03 28.03
CA CYS A 24 10.84 -5.09 27.34
C CYS A 24 11.63 -6.42 27.29
N SER A 25 12.95 -6.37 27.48
CA SER A 25 13.83 -7.54 27.57
C SER A 25 13.90 -8.20 28.96
N GLN A 26 13.30 -7.63 30.02
CA GLN A 26 13.39 -8.19 31.38
C GLN A 26 12.26 -9.19 31.67
N ALA A 27 12.61 -10.32 32.30
CA ALA A 27 11.65 -11.36 32.67
C ALA A 27 10.55 -10.81 33.58
N GLY A 28 9.30 -10.81 33.09
CA GLY A 28 8.13 -10.29 33.81
C GLY A 28 7.79 -8.81 33.57
N ALA A 29 8.57 -8.09 32.75
CA ALA A 29 8.34 -6.68 32.42
C ALA A 29 7.55 -6.45 31.10
N GLY A 30 7.32 -7.49 30.31
CA GLY A 30 6.64 -7.42 29.00
C GLY A 30 5.13 -7.11 29.02
N ALA A 31 4.56 -6.67 30.14
CA ALA A 31 3.14 -6.29 30.17
C ALA A 31 2.94 -5.00 29.35
N GLY A 32 2.56 -5.16 28.07
CA GLY A 32 2.28 -4.06 27.14
C GLY A 32 3.40 -3.75 26.13
N CYS A 33 4.50 -4.50 26.12
CA CYS A 33 5.53 -4.33 25.10
C CYS A 33 5.07 -4.86 23.74
N HIS A 34 5.37 -4.12 22.68
CA HIS A 34 4.96 -4.46 21.33
C HIS A 34 5.94 -3.93 20.31
N LEU A 35 5.90 -4.49 19.10
CA LEU A 35 6.60 -3.96 17.95
C LEU A 35 5.77 -2.87 17.26
N ALA A 36 6.42 -1.92 16.60
CA ALA A 36 5.74 -0.89 15.82
C ALA A 36 6.53 -0.53 14.55
N PHE A 37 5.83 -0.32 13.43
CA PHE A 37 6.39 0.20 12.19
C PHE A 37 6.47 1.73 12.19
N ARG A 38 7.11 2.31 13.21
CA ARG A 38 7.30 3.75 13.33
C ARG A 38 8.52 4.05 14.17
N VAL A 39 9.02 5.27 14.05
CA VAL A 39 10.21 5.72 14.74
C VAL A 39 9.93 6.91 15.63
N GLU A 40 10.15 6.80 16.95
CA GLU A 40 10.06 7.96 17.86
C GLU A 40 11.10 9.04 17.48
N ASN A 41 10.63 10.27 17.29
CA ASN A 41 11.44 11.43 16.94
C ASN A 41 12.32 11.84 18.11
N ALA A 42 13.64 11.82 17.91
CA ALA A 42 14.64 12.11 18.94
C ALA A 42 14.50 13.50 19.61
N VAL A 43 13.86 14.47 18.92
CA VAL A 43 13.75 15.86 19.38
C VAL A 43 12.45 16.11 20.17
N LYS A 44 11.46 15.22 20.07
CA LYS A 44 10.15 15.40 20.71
C LYS A 44 9.54 14.04 21.06
N SER A 45 9.67 13.66 22.34
CA SER A 45 9.07 12.42 22.82
C SER A 45 7.55 12.40 22.58
N GLY A 46 7.04 11.24 22.19
CA GLY A 46 5.64 11.05 21.80
C GLY A 46 5.29 11.57 20.39
N SER A 47 6.28 11.97 19.59
CA SER A 47 6.12 12.22 18.16
C SER A 47 6.80 11.11 17.37
N TYR A 48 6.14 10.59 16.35
CA TYR A 48 6.63 9.44 15.60
C TYR A 48 6.65 9.73 14.10
N THR A 49 7.61 9.12 13.41
CA THR A 49 7.66 9.03 11.96
C THR A 49 7.19 7.64 11.57
N ASP A 50 6.16 7.55 10.75
CA ASP A 50 5.70 6.28 10.18
C ASP A 50 6.76 5.71 9.23
N THR A 51 7.12 4.45 9.47
CA THR A 51 8.10 3.68 8.70
C THR A 51 7.52 2.37 8.21
N SER A 52 6.19 2.28 8.15
CA SER A 52 5.48 1.16 7.54
C SER A 52 5.82 1.03 6.05
N PRO A 53 5.78 -0.21 5.51
CA PRO A 53 6.01 -0.44 4.09
C PRO A 53 4.92 0.23 3.26
N HIS A 54 5.36 1.01 2.28
CA HIS A 54 4.54 1.58 1.23
C HIS A 54 4.74 0.80 -0.08
N GLN A 55 4.01 1.22 -1.10
CA GLN A 55 4.03 0.53 -2.39
C GLN A 55 5.41 0.59 -3.03
N ALA A 56 5.75 -0.46 -3.77
CA ALA A 56 7.04 -0.56 -4.47
C ALA A 56 6.87 -1.20 -5.84
N GLY A 57 7.88 -1.08 -6.71
CA GLY A 57 8.00 -1.97 -7.86
C GLY A 57 8.60 -3.32 -7.48
N ILE A 58 8.39 -4.34 -8.32
CA ILE A 58 9.11 -5.61 -8.22
C ILE A 58 10.61 -5.33 -8.07
N ASN A 59 11.23 -6.00 -7.10
CA ASN A 59 12.64 -5.89 -6.76
C ASN A 59 13.13 -4.47 -6.43
N GLN A 60 12.25 -3.48 -6.24
CA GLN A 60 12.65 -2.18 -5.71
C GLN A 60 12.74 -2.21 -4.17
N ILE A 61 13.50 -1.28 -3.60
CA ILE A 61 13.57 -1.12 -2.14
C ILE A 61 12.20 -0.65 -1.66
N ILE A 62 11.63 -1.38 -0.70
CA ILE A 62 10.40 -0.99 -0.01
C ILE A 62 10.77 0.07 1.03
N THR A 63 10.08 1.20 0.96
CA THR A 63 10.27 2.36 1.84
C THR A 63 8.93 2.80 2.40
N ASN A 64 8.90 3.90 3.15
CA ASN A 64 7.67 4.54 3.62
C ASN A 64 7.05 5.54 2.61
N THR A 65 7.47 5.48 1.35
CA THR A 65 7.00 6.38 0.29
C THR A 65 6.68 5.57 -0.96
N ASP A 66 5.46 5.70 -1.47
CA ASP A 66 5.01 4.91 -2.62
C ASP A 66 5.92 5.09 -3.83
N LEU A 67 6.27 3.96 -4.46
CA LEU A 67 7.13 3.79 -5.64
C LEU A 67 8.39 4.69 -5.65
N PHE A 68 8.92 4.96 -4.46
CA PHE A 68 10.12 5.76 -4.28
C PHE A 68 11.17 4.99 -3.48
N PRO A 69 12.08 4.26 -4.16
CA PRO A 69 13.10 3.43 -3.49
C PRO A 69 14.16 4.24 -2.73
N GLY A 70 14.15 5.58 -2.85
CA GLY A 70 14.99 6.50 -2.07
C GLY A 70 14.34 7.02 -0.79
N GLY A 71 13.14 6.55 -0.44
CA GLY A 71 12.42 6.93 0.78
C GLY A 71 13.06 6.40 2.07
N VAL A 72 12.38 6.61 3.20
CA VAL A 72 12.87 6.10 4.49
C VAL A 72 12.72 4.57 4.51
N PRO A 73 13.76 3.81 4.86
CA PRO A 73 13.68 2.36 4.94
C PRO A 73 12.64 1.89 5.97
N VAL A 74 12.06 0.73 5.72
CA VAL A 74 11.18 0.06 6.70
C VAL A 74 11.97 -0.15 7.99
N THR A 75 11.43 0.38 9.08
CA THR A 75 12.05 0.33 10.41
C THR A 75 11.02 -0.16 11.41
N VAL A 76 11.47 -1.00 12.33
CA VAL A 76 10.64 -1.55 13.42
C VAL A 76 11.26 -1.17 14.74
N GLU A 77 10.43 -0.73 15.67
CA GLU A 77 10.80 -0.41 17.05
C GLU A 77 10.16 -1.37 18.04
N VAL A 78 10.87 -1.62 19.13
CA VAL A 78 10.27 -2.19 20.33
C VAL A 78 9.79 -1.04 21.20
N GLU A 79 8.50 -1.02 21.50
CA GLU A 79 7.85 -0.02 22.34
C GLU A 79 7.32 -0.63 23.63
N ASP A 80 7.33 0.16 24.71
CA ASP A 80 6.69 -0.18 25.98
C ASP A 80 5.16 -0.01 25.94
N GLY A 81 4.50 -0.34 27.05
CA GLY A 81 3.05 -0.17 27.19
C GLY A 81 2.54 1.28 27.13
N LEU A 82 3.44 2.27 27.08
CA LEU A 82 3.14 3.69 26.89
C LEU A 82 3.45 4.17 25.47
N GLY A 83 3.90 3.26 24.58
CA GLY A 83 4.29 3.55 23.20
C GLY A 83 5.69 4.18 23.07
N ARG A 84 6.52 4.18 24.11
CA ARG A 84 7.87 4.76 24.04
C ARG A 84 8.89 3.70 23.64
N ARG A 85 9.89 4.09 22.85
CA ARG A 85 10.92 3.15 22.42
C ARG A 85 11.71 2.59 23.60
N ASP A 86 11.85 1.27 23.67
CA ASP A 86 12.79 0.60 24.54
C ASP A 86 14.21 0.68 23.97
N THR A 87 14.90 1.78 24.28
CA THR A 87 16.31 1.99 23.87
C THR A 87 17.30 0.95 24.41
N SER A 88 16.90 0.13 25.39
CA SER A 88 17.74 -0.93 25.95
C SER A 88 17.59 -2.26 25.21
N TYR A 89 16.60 -2.40 24.34
CA TYR A 89 16.39 -3.62 23.57
C TYR A 89 17.46 -3.77 22.47
N THR A 90 18.15 -4.90 22.47
CA THR A 90 19.22 -5.24 21.52
C THR A 90 19.02 -6.60 20.84
N GLY A 91 17.84 -7.21 20.99
CA GLY A 91 17.52 -8.50 20.38
C GLY A 91 17.37 -8.41 18.86
N GLU A 92 17.31 -9.56 18.18
CA GLU A 92 17.07 -9.61 16.74
C GLU A 92 15.59 -9.40 16.42
N ILE A 93 15.32 -8.48 15.49
CA ILE A 93 13.98 -8.27 14.95
C ILE A 93 13.91 -8.95 13.60
N SER A 94 12.96 -9.87 13.44
CA SER A 94 12.72 -10.58 12.18
C SER A 94 11.53 -9.97 11.45
N ILE A 95 11.60 -9.93 10.11
CA ILE A 95 10.48 -9.56 9.24
C ILE A 95 10.20 -10.71 8.27
N ASP A 96 8.92 -11.00 8.08
CA ASP A 96 8.44 -11.91 7.04
C ASP A 96 7.17 -11.37 6.36
N LEU A 97 6.75 -12.03 5.29
CA LEU A 97 5.43 -11.83 4.71
C LEU A 97 4.38 -12.57 5.53
N VAL A 98 3.23 -11.95 5.76
CA VAL A 98 2.04 -12.65 6.29
C VAL A 98 1.60 -13.76 5.34
N SER A 99 1.70 -13.52 4.03
CA SER A 99 1.38 -14.46 2.97
C SER A 99 2.16 -14.12 1.68
N GLY A 100 2.30 -15.10 0.78
CA GLY A 100 3.03 -14.94 -0.47
C GLY A 100 4.51 -15.37 -0.36
N SER A 101 5.32 -14.96 -1.33
CA SER A 101 6.74 -15.32 -1.40
C SER A 101 7.57 -14.24 -2.11
N GLY A 102 8.89 -14.41 -2.11
CA GLY A 102 9.81 -13.54 -2.86
C GLY A 102 10.36 -12.35 -2.07
N LEU A 103 10.11 -12.29 -0.76
CA LEU A 103 10.76 -11.32 0.13
C LEU A 103 12.27 -11.60 0.24
N SER A 104 13.05 -10.53 0.17
CA SER A 104 14.50 -10.56 0.35
C SER A 104 14.97 -9.34 1.13
N GLY A 105 16.18 -9.42 1.70
CA GLY A 105 16.75 -8.38 2.57
C GLY A 105 16.28 -8.44 4.02
N ASN A 106 15.49 -9.46 4.38
CA ASN A 106 15.08 -9.79 5.74
C ASN A 106 16.05 -10.75 6.45
N THR A 107 17.02 -11.32 5.73
CA THR A 107 18.00 -12.28 6.27
C THR A 107 19.44 -11.86 5.97
N PRO A 108 20.36 -11.92 6.96
CA PRO A 108 20.09 -12.21 8.38
C PRO A 108 19.25 -11.11 9.04
N SER A 109 18.50 -11.47 10.09
CA SER A 109 17.73 -10.51 10.89
C SER A 109 18.69 -9.54 11.61
N PRO A 110 18.52 -8.21 11.47
CA PRO A 110 19.35 -7.25 12.18
C PRO A 110 19.04 -7.25 13.68
N SER A 111 20.09 -7.21 14.51
CA SER A 111 19.96 -6.86 15.92
C SER A 111 19.52 -5.40 16.06
N ALA A 112 18.62 -5.14 17.00
CA ALA A 112 18.19 -3.80 17.31
C ALA A 112 19.34 -2.96 17.89
N VAL A 113 19.42 -1.70 17.48
CA VAL A 113 20.32 -0.69 18.05
C VAL A 113 19.45 0.41 18.61
N ASP A 114 19.59 0.69 19.90
CA ASP A 114 18.72 1.60 20.64
C ASP A 114 17.22 1.24 20.47
N GLY A 115 16.87 -0.04 20.49
CA GLY A 115 15.48 -0.51 20.40
C GLY A 115 14.86 -0.51 19.01
N LYS A 116 15.63 -0.26 17.95
CA LYS A 116 15.12 -0.24 16.57
C LYS A 116 15.98 -1.05 15.61
N ALA A 117 15.34 -1.59 14.57
CA ALA A 117 16.01 -2.26 13.47
C ALA A 117 15.47 -1.76 12.12
N SER A 118 16.38 -1.46 11.19
CA SER A 118 16.04 -0.98 9.84
C SER A 118 16.36 -2.04 8.80
N PHE A 119 15.51 -2.16 7.78
CA PHE A 119 15.56 -3.22 6.78
C PHE A 119 15.62 -2.64 5.37
N THR A 120 16.37 -3.30 4.49
CA THR A 120 16.37 -3.01 3.05
C THR A 120 15.62 -4.12 2.33
N LEU A 121 14.29 -4.06 2.37
CA LEU A 121 13.42 -5.12 1.87
C LEU A 121 13.12 -4.96 0.38
N ARG A 122 12.97 -6.08 -0.32
CA ARG A 122 12.49 -6.14 -1.71
C ARG A 122 11.60 -7.37 -1.88
N ILE A 123 10.62 -7.30 -2.77
CA ILE A 123 9.76 -8.43 -3.12
C ILE A 123 9.85 -8.68 -4.63
N ALA A 124 10.09 -9.93 -5.03
CA ALA A 124 10.29 -10.32 -6.42
C ALA A 124 9.01 -10.51 -7.24
N ASN A 125 7.84 -10.54 -6.58
CA ASN A 125 6.55 -10.81 -7.19
C ASN A 125 5.63 -9.60 -7.03
N ALA A 126 4.83 -9.28 -8.05
CA ALA A 126 3.76 -8.30 -7.90
C ALA A 126 2.57 -8.88 -7.12
N GLY A 127 1.78 -8.00 -6.51
CA GLY A 127 0.62 -8.37 -5.71
C GLY A 127 0.43 -7.50 -4.48
N TYR A 128 -0.43 -7.96 -3.58
CA TYR A 128 -0.72 -7.32 -2.30
C TYR A 128 -0.03 -8.07 -1.17
N PHE A 129 0.64 -7.33 -0.29
CA PHE A 129 1.46 -7.90 0.77
C PHE A 129 1.21 -7.20 2.10
N GLN A 130 1.46 -7.93 3.18
CA GLN A 130 1.61 -7.39 4.53
C GLN A 130 2.91 -7.94 5.11
N LEU A 131 3.63 -7.09 5.84
CA LEU A 131 4.77 -7.51 6.63
C LEU A 131 4.33 -7.84 8.05
N VAL A 132 4.92 -8.88 8.61
CA VAL A 132 4.86 -9.17 10.04
C VAL A 132 6.26 -9.04 10.63
N ALA A 133 6.39 -8.26 11.69
CA ALA A 133 7.61 -8.20 12.48
C ALA A 133 7.46 -9.01 13.76
N THR A 134 8.49 -9.76 14.12
CA THR A 134 8.55 -10.63 15.30
C THR A 134 9.90 -10.57 15.99
N VAL A 135 9.93 -10.99 17.24
CA VAL A 135 11.14 -11.17 18.06
C VAL A 135 11.06 -12.52 18.77
N GLN A 136 12.19 -13.03 19.27
CA GLN A 136 12.21 -14.31 19.99
C GLN A 136 11.78 -14.20 21.45
N GLU A 137 11.92 -13.00 22.05
CA GLU A 137 11.57 -12.75 23.43
C GLU A 137 10.06 -12.89 23.69
N THR A 138 9.72 -13.56 24.79
CA THR A 138 8.33 -13.73 25.19
C THR A 138 7.79 -12.45 25.82
N GLY A 139 6.52 -12.13 25.55
CA GLY A 139 5.87 -10.94 26.10
C GLY A 139 6.04 -9.66 25.29
N ILE A 140 6.67 -9.72 24.11
CA ILE A 140 6.64 -8.64 23.12
C ILE A 140 5.66 -9.04 22.01
N ALA A 141 4.58 -8.29 21.85
CA ALA A 141 3.58 -8.60 20.83
C ALA A 141 4.12 -8.31 19.41
N PRO A 142 3.83 -9.19 18.41
CA PRO A 142 4.18 -8.93 17.02
C PRO A 142 3.36 -7.78 16.45
N VAL A 143 3.80 -7.24 15.31
CA VAL A 143 3.05 -6.20 14.58
C VAL A 143 2.93 -6.55 13.12
N THR A 144 1.77 -6.28 12.56
CA THR A 144 1.48 -6.44 11.13
C THR A 144 1.33 -5.06 10.50
N SER A 145 1.91 -4.86 9.31
CA SER A 145 1.73 -3.63 8.56
C SER A 145 0.33 -3.52 7.96
N ALA A 146 -0.02 -2.32 7.49
CA ALA A 146 -1.08 -2.18 6.50
C ALA A 146 -0.74 -3.00 5.24
N VAL A 147 -1.77 -3.30 4.44
CA VAL A 147 -1.60 -3.91 3.12
C VAL A 147 -0.94 -2.88 2.21
N PHE A 148 0.10 -3.28 1.49
CA PHE A 148 0.76 -2.47 0.46
C PHE A 148 0.90 -3.27 -0.83
N ARG A 149 1.12 -2.57 -1.94
CA ARG A 149 1.19 -3.18 -3.27
C ARG A 149 2.62 -3.24 -3.80
N VAL A 150 2.95 -4.33 -4.48
CA VAL A 150 4.14 -4.45 -5.32
C VAL A 150 3.68 -4.49 -6.78
N GLN A 151 4.20 -3.56 -7.59
CA GLN A 151 3.79 -3.32 -8.97
C GLN A 151 4.75 -3.98 -9.96
N GLU A 152 4.25 -4.54 -11.06
CA GLU A 152 5.07 -5.14 -12.12
C GLU A 152 5.93 -4.10 -12.85
N SER A 153 5.29 -3.01 -13.28
CA SER A 153 5.92 -1.93 -14.03
C SER A 153 5.91 -0.65 -13.20
N VAL A 154 7.07 0.01 -13.10
CA VAL A 154 7.20 1.32 -12.45
C VAL A 154 7.89 2.28 -13.41
N CYS A 155 7.19 3.35 -13.79
CA CYS A 155 7.69 4.29 -14.79
C CYS A 155 7.71 5.75 -14.27
N PRO A 156 8.88 6.42 -14.26
CA PRO A 156 9.01 7.83 -13.89
C PRO A 156 8.46 8.76 -14.97
N ASN A 157 8.51 10.07 -14.73
CA ASN A 157 8.07 11.12 -15.67
C ASN A 157 8.62 10.89 -17.08
N GLY A 158 7.74 11.03 -18.07
CA GLY A 158 8.04 10.92 -19.49
C GLY A 158 8.12 9.49 -20.03
N GLN A 159 8.01 8.46 -19.18
CA GLN A 159 8.06 7.06 -19.60
C GLN A 159 6.67 6.44 -19.74
N THR A 160 6.58 5.33 -20.48
CA THR A 160 5.35 4.54 -20.59
C THR A 160 5.51 3.26 -19.78
N CYS A 161 4.63 3.05 -18.82
CA CYS A 161 4.48 1.77 -18.14
C CYS A 161 3.77 0.82 -19.10
N THR A 162 4.25 -0.41 -19.18
CA THR A 162 3.62 -1.49 -19.92
C THR A 162 3.67 -2.74 -19.08
N ASP A 163 2.56 -3.48 -19.06
CA ASP A 163 2.51 -4.79 -18.43
C ASP A 163 1.51 -5.71 -19.15
N SER A 164 1.59 -7.01 -18.95
CA SER A 164 0.76 -8.00 -19.63
C SER A 164 0.38 -9.17 -18.72
N PHE A 165 -0.88 -9.58 -18.79
CA PHE A 165 -1.29 -10.85 -18.23
C PHE A 165 -1.11 -11.97 -19.25
N GLN A 166 -0.40 -13.01 -18.83
CA GLN A 166 -0.14 -14.21 -19.61
C GLN A 166 -0.72 -15.43 -18.90
N ASN A 167 -1.29 -16.36 -19.68
CA ASN A 167 -1.64 -17.69 -19.20
C ASN A 167 -0.95 -18.73 -20.07
N GLU A 168 -0.22 -19.65 -19.44
CA GLU A 168 0.55 -20.70 -20.14
C GLU A 168 1.47 -20.16 -21.26
N GLY A 169 2.05 -18.97 -21.04
CA GLY A 169 2.95 -18.31 -22.01
C GLY A 169 2.26 -17.60 -23.18
N VAL A 170 0.92 -17.55 -23.17
CA VAL A 170 0.12 -16.79 -24.13
C VAL A 170 -0.29 -15.46 -23.49
N THR A 171 0.05 -14.34 -24.12
CA THR A 171 -0.47 -13.03 -23.74
C THR A 171 -1.96 -12.96 -24.02
N LEU A 172 -2.72 -12.57 -23.01
CA LEU A 172 -4.19 -12.47 -23.09
C LEU A 172 -4.65 -11.03 -22.95
N MET A 173 -3.87 -10.23 -22.25
CA MET A 173 -4.13 -8.82 -22.03
C MET A 173 -2.81 -8.06 -21.89
N GLU A 174 -2.76 -6.87 -22.45
CA GLU A 174 -1.66 -5.92 -22.29
C GLU A 174 -2.24 -4.59 -21.86
N ALA A 175 -1.57 -3.91 -20.94
CA ALA A 175 -1.92 -2.57 -20.51
C ALA A 175 -0.74 -1.63 -20.74
N SER A 176 -1.04 -0.39 -21.11
CA SER A 176 -0.02 0.65 -21.23
C SER A 176 -0.55 2.00 -20.76
N LEU A 177 0.31 2.75 -20.07
CA LEU A 177 -0.01 4.06 -19.54
C LEU A 177 1.22 4.96 -19.61
N THR A 178 1.08 6.09 -20.31
CA THR A 178 2.17 7.07 -20.45
C THR A 178 2.16 8.07 -19.32
N ASN A 179 3.31 8.23 -18.66
CA ASN A 179 3.52 9.19 -17.60
C ASN A 179 3.86 10.58 -18.14
N GLY A 180 2.83 11.42 -18.27
CA GLY A 180 3.00 12.84 -18.57
C GLY A 180 3.19 13.74 -17.34
N GLY A 181 3.15 13.20 -16.12
CA GLY A 181 3.11 13.96 -14.86
C GLY A 181 4.42 13.89 -14.07
N GLY A 182 4.58 14.75 -13.07
CA GLY A 182 5.85 14.88 -12.30
C GLY A 182 6.21 13.68 -11.41
N GLY A 183 5.31 12.70 -11.28
CA GLY A 183 5.47 11.54 -10.41
C GLY A 183 5.97 10.28 -11.07
N THR A 184 5.83 9.19 -10.32
CA THR A 184 6.03 7.81 -10.77
C THR A 184 4.68 7.10 -10.86
N ILE A 185 4.49 6.28 -11.89
CA ILE A 185 3.35 5.38 -12.05
C ILE A 185 3.78 3.95 -11.68
N GLY A 186 2.87 3.21 -11.06
CA GLY A 186 2.89 1.75 -10.98
C GLY A 186 1.79 1.18 -11.87
N LEU A 187 2.09 0.12 -12.62
CA LEU A 187 1.12 -0.59 -13.45
C LEU A 187 1.34 -2.08 -13.28
N SER A 188 0.25 -2.79 -13.03
CA SER A 188 0.23 -4.25 -13.09
C SER A 188 -1.02 -4.74 -13.80
N VAL A 189 -1.02 -5.97 -14.31
CA VAL A 189 -2.16 -6.63 -14.93
C VAL A 189 -2.37 -8.00 -14.28
N GLY A 190 -3.61 -8.30 -13.85
CA GLY A 190 -3.94 -9.64 -13.35
C GLY A 190 -3.60 -9.91 -11.88
N ILE A 191 -3.14 -8.90 -11.14
CA ILE A 191 -2.92 -9.02 -9.68
C ILE A 191 -4.16 -8.70 -8.83
N ASP A 192 -5.25 -8.25 -9.46
CA ASP A 192 -6.50 -7.89 -8.80
C ASP A 192 -7.61 -8.92 -9.06
N SER A 193 -8.39 -9.22 -8.02
CA SER A 193 -9.67 -9.96 -8.14
C SER A 193 -10.82 -9.09 -7.62
N LEU A 194 -11.24 -8.07 -8.37
CA LEU A 194 -12.42 -7.28 -8.02
C LEU A 194 -13.69 -8.05 -8.44
N SER A 195 -14.19 -8.89 -7.53
CA SER A 195 -15.48 -9.57 -7.70
C SER A 195 -16.69 -8.61 -7.62
N SER A 196 -16.48 -7.39 -7.11
CA SER A 196 -17.52 -6.39 -6.83
C SER A 196 -18.23 -5.84 -8.07
N CYS A 197 -17.59 -5.87 -9.24
CA CYS A 197 -18.22 -5.50 -10.52
C CYS A 197 -18.91 -6.66 -11.22
N THR A 198 -18.91 -7.85 -10.62
CA THR A 198 -19.60 -9.03 -11.15
C THR A 198 -20.88 -9.32 -10.34
N THR A 199 -22.01 -9.33 -11.04
CA THR A 199 -23.37 -9.59 -10.57
C THR A 199 -24.08 -10.48 -11.59
N GLU A 200 -25.30 -10.92 -11.30
CA GLU A 200 -26.13 -11.68 -12.25
C GLU A 200 -26.43 -10.91 -13.55
N ARG A 201 -26.36 -9.57 -13.53
CA ARG A 201 -26.70 -8.70 -14.68
C ARG A 201 -25.48 -8.06 -15.35
N PHE A 202 -24.36 -7.99 -14.65
CA PHE A 202 -23.15 -7.31 -15.06
C PHE A 202 -21.97 -8.21 -14.75
N THR A 203 -21.13 -8.56 -15.71
CA THR A 203 -19.90 -9.32 -15.44
C THR A 203 -18.75 -8.50 -15.98
N ASP A 204 -17.69 -8.33 -15.19
CA ASP A 204 -16.37 -7.99 -15.73
C ASP A 204 -15.62 -9.31 -15.92
N PRO A 205 -15.57 -9.84 -17.15
CA PRO A 205 -14.95 -11.13 -17.40
C PRO A 205 -13.43 -11.01 -17.62
N PHE A 206 -12.87 -9.81 -17.49
CA PHE A 206 -11.46 -9.53 -17.72
C PHE A 206 -10.75 -9.16 -16.42
N PHE A 207 -9.46 -9.48 -16.35
CA PHE A 207 -8.63 -9.02 -15.25
C PHE A 207 -8.51 -7.49 -15.31
N HIS A 208 -8.49 -6.85 -14.15
CA HIS A 208 -8.23 -5.42 -14.06
C HIS A 208 -6.74 -5.16 -14.23
N ALA A 209 -6.40 -4.03 -14.86
CA ALA A 209 -5.05 -3.49 -14.87
C ALA A 209 -4.97 -2.41 -13.79
N PRO A 210 -4.66 -2.76 -12.52
CA PRO A 210 -4.40 -1.74 -11.52
C PRO A 210 -3.29 -0.81 -11.99
N ALA A 211 -3.64 0.47 -12.10
CA ALA A 211 -2.73 1.54 -12.42
C ALA A 211 -2.73 2.54 -11.25
N GLU A 212 -1.55 2.84 -10.74
CA GLU A 212 -1.33 3.60 -9.52
C GLU A 212 -0.30 4.71 -9.73
N TRP A 213 -0.36 5.77 -8.95
CA TRP A 213 0.41 6.99 -9.17
C TRP A 213 0.89 7.57 -7.83
N THR A 214 2.15 7.99 -7.76
CA THR A 214 2.78 8.47 -6.52
C THR A 214 2.64 9.95 -6.26
N VAL A 215 2.52 10.78 -7.30
CA VAL A 215 2.18 12.19 -7.15
C VAL A 215 1.31 12.67 -8.29
N ASP A 216 0.08 12.98 -7.93
CA ASP A 216 -0.67 14.16 -8.31
C ASP A 216 -1.86 14.13 -7.33
N GLU A 217 -2.02 15.17 -6.51
CA GLU A 217 -3.26 15.39 -5.75
C GLU A 217 -4.44 15.11 -6.70
N VAL A 218 -5.45 14.33 -6.29
CA VAL A 218 -6.69 14.16 -7.07
C VAL A 218 -7.39 15.51 -7.14
N ARG A 219 -6.90 16.39 -8.01
CA ARG A 219 -7.64 17.53 -8.49
C ARG A 219 -8.56 16.99 -9.55
N ALA A 220 -9.71 16.49 -9.09
CA ALA A 220 -10.91 16.30 -9.90
C ALA A 220 -11.34 17.59 -10.66
N THR A 221 -10.60 18.69 -10.50
CA THR A 221 -10.84 20.01 -11.06
C THR A 221 -9.87 20.43 -12.17
N SER A 222 -8.78 19.69 -12.46
CA SER A 222 -7.88 20.01 -13.58
C SER A 222 -8.14 19.10 -14.78
N ALA A 223 -8.42 19.71 -15.94
CA ALA A 223 -8.83 19.10 -17.21
C ALA A 223 -7.80 18.17 -17.91
N THR A 224 -6.83 17.62 -17.18
CA THR A 224 -5.82 16.70 -17.70
C THR A 224 -6.22 15.27 -17.35
N THR A 225 -6.73 14.54 -18.33
CA THR A 225 -7.02 13.10 -18.21
C THR A 225 -5.88 12.30 -18.79
N LYS A 226 -5.60 11.14 -18.19
CA LYS A 226 -4.57 10.21 -18.65
C LYS A 226 -5.26 8.99 -19.23
N LEU A 227 -4.70 8.44 -20.30
CA LEU A 227 -5.34 7.36 -21.05
C LEU A 227 -4.61 6.05 -20.76
N LEU A 228 -5.23 5.20 -19.95
CA LEU A 228 -4.84 3.79 -19.84
C LEU A 228 -5.35 3.06 -21.08
N VAL A 229 -4.45 2.42 -21.81
CA VAL A 229 -4.79 1.66 -23.01
C VAL A 229 -4.64 0.19 -22.71
N ILE A 230 -5.72 -0.56 -22.86
CA ILE A 230 -5.77 -2.01 -22.68
C ILE A 230 -5.98 -2.65 -24.06
N ARG A 231 -5.17 -3.66 -24.36
CA ARG A 231 -5.36 -4.58 -25.47
C ARG A 231 -5.78 -5.93 -24.91
N ILE A 232 -6.92 -6.43 -25.35
CA ILE A 232 -7.42 -7.77 -25.03
C ILE A 232 -7.30 -8.62 -26.28
N GLU A 233 -6.55 -9.71 -26.17
CA GLU A 233 -6.29 -10.63 -27.26
C GLU A 233 -7.57 -11.35 -27.69
N LYS A 234 -7.70 -11.56 -29.01
CA LYS A 234 -8.85 -12.26 -29.59
C LYS A 234 -9.12 -13.62 -28.93
N ALA A 235 -8.07 -14.37 -28.59
CA ALA A 235 -8.20 -15.69 -27.97
C ALA A 235 -8.93 -15.61 -26.61
N TRP A 236 -8.58 -14.63 -25.79
CA TRP A 236 -9.21 -14.39 -24.50
C TRP A 236 -10.66 -13.89 -24.66
N ARG A 237 -10.89 -13.01 -25.64
CA ARG A 237 -12.24 -12.57 -26.01
C ARG A 237 -13.15 -13.73 -26.39
N GLN A 238 -12.66 -14.72 -27.14
CA GLN A 238 -13.49 -15.80 -27.70
C GLN A 238 -13.94 -16.83 -26.67
N ILE A 239 -13.32 -16.85 -25.48
CA ILE A 239 -13.71 -17.76 -24.39
C ILE A 239 -14.65 -17.10 -23.37
N VAL A 240 -14.83 -15.79 -23.45
CA VAL A 240 -15.74 -15.04 -22.58
C VAL A 240 -17.17 -15.06 -23.15
N PRO A 241 -18.21 -15.36 -22.34
CA PRO A 241 -19.59 -15.53 -22.81
C PRO A 241 -20.18 -14.34 -23.58
N ASP A 242 -19.73 -13.11 -23.29
CA ASP A 242 -20.19 -11.88 -23.95
C ASP A 242 -19.20 -11.37 -25.02
N ASN A 243 -19.53 -11.65 -26.28
CA ASN A 243 -18.60 -11.62 -27.42
C ASN A 243 -18.50 -10.27 -28.19
N GLY A 244 -19.27 -9.24 -27.80
CA GLY A 244 -19.35 -7.97 -28.52
C GLY A 244 -18.47 -6.88 -27.92
N ALA A 245 -17.75 -6.09 -28.72
CA ALA A 245 -16.89 -5.00 -28.20
C ALA A 245 -17.62 -4.01 -27.26
N SER A 246 -18.95 -3.90 -27.34
CA SER A 246 -19.77 -3.07 -26.46
C SER A 246 -19.98 -3.61 -25.05
N SER A 247 -19.81 -4.93 -24.81
CA SER A 247 -19.97 -5.56 -23.48
C SER A 247 -18.73 -5.41 -22.59
N TYR A 248 -17.59 -5.02 -23.15
CA TYR A 248 -16.34 -4.79 -22.41
C TYR A 248 -16.46 -3.53 -21.57
N ARG A 249 -16.48 -3.67 -20.24
CA ARG A 249 -16.52 -2.51 -19.35
C ARG A 249 -15.60 -2.76 -18.16
N PRO A 250 -14.64 -1.85 -17.90
CA PRO A 250 -13.72 -2.04 -16.82
C PRO A 250 -14.41 -1.72 -15.50
N CYS A 251 -14.16 -2.54 -14.50
CA CYS A 251 -14.37 -2.15 -13.12
C CYS A 251 -13.37 -1.08 -12.71
N ILE A 252 -13.85 0.01 -12.11
CA ILE A 252 -13.01 1.07 -11.55
C ILE A 252 -13.24 1.10 -10.04
N SER A 253 -12.15 1.06 -9.28
CA SER A 253 -12.12 1.42 -7.85
C SER A 253 -11.53 2.83 -7.70
N ALA A 254 -12.17 3.67 -6.89
CA ALA A 254 -11.72 5.04 -6.64
C ALA A 254 -12.18 5.57 -5.27
N PHE A 255 -11.43 6.49 -4.67
CA PHE A 255 -11.77 7.15 -3.39
C PHE A 255 -12.88 8.20 -3.47
N VAL A 256 -13.36 8.47 -4.68
CA VAL A 256 -14.43 9.42 -4.92
C VAL A 256 -15.55 8.67 -5.63
N SER A 257 -16.79 8.93 -5.20
CA SER A 257 -17.94 8.35 -5.90
C SER A 257 -18.01 8.88 -7.33
N PHE A 258 -18.45 8.04 -8.25
CA PHE A 258 -18.68 8.41 -9.65
C PHE A 258 -20.02 7.83 -10.12
N THR A 259 -20.57 8.38 -11.20
CA THR A 259 -21.78 7.83 -11.81
C THR A 259 -21.43 6.53 -12.55
N PRO A 260 -21.99 5.38 -12.14
CA PRO A 260 -21.69 4.10 -12.77
C PRO A 260 -22.36 3.96 -14.14
N TRP A 261 -21.92 3.00 -14.94
CA TRP A 261 -22.58 2.70 -16.21
C TRP A 261 -24.00 2.15 -16.02
N ASP A 262 -24.98 2.69 -16.75
CA ASP A 262 -26.36 2.16 -16.84
C ASP A 262 -26.99 1.84 -15.47
N GLY A 263 -26.66 2.65 -14.46
CA GLY A 263 -27.10 2.43 -13.08
C GLY A 263 -26.59 1.12 -12.46
N SER A 264 -25.47 0.57 -12.94
CA SER A 264 -24.81 -0.57 -12.33
C SER A 264 -24.52 -0.27 -10.86
N PRO A 265 -24.52 -1.28 -9.98
CA PRO A 265 -24.31 -1.05 -8.56
C PRO A 265 -22.94 -0.40 -8.32
N VAL A 266 -22.90 0.46 -7.30
CA VAL A 266 -21.67 0.97 -6.71
C VAL A 266 -21.50 0.26 -5.38
N THR A 267 -20.38 -0.43 -5.22
CA THR A 267 -19.97 -1.02 -3.95
C THR A 267 -19.05 -0.04 -3.24
N PHE A 268 -19.31 0.23 -1.96
CA PHE A 268 -18.39 0.99 -1.12
C PHE A 268 -17.72 0.02 -0.14
N ASN A 269 -16.39 0.00 -0.12
CA ASN A 269 -15.63 -0.74 0.88
C ASN A 269 -15.31 0.20 2.05
N PRO A 270 -15.89 0.01 3.24
CA PRO A 270 -15.63 0.88 4.39
C PRO A 270 -14.22 0.70 4.98
N GLU A 271 -13.54 -0.42 4.71
CA GLU A 271 -12.19 -0.68 5.20
C GLU A 271 -11.14 0.05 4.36
N SER A 272 -11.30 0.04 3.03
CA SER A 272 -10.41 0.79 2.15
C SER A 272 -10.89 2.22 1.88
N GLY A 273 -12.16 2.55 2.06
CA GLY A 273 -12.75 3.85 1.70
C GLY A 273 -13.01 4.02 0.19
N GLU A 274 -12.93 2.93 -0.58
CA GLU A 274 -13.05 2.96 -2.04
C GLU A 274 -14.48 2.67 -2.52
N TYR A 275 -14.86 3.35 -3.59
CA TYR A 275 -16.04 3.07 -4.40
C TYR A 275 -15.63 2.24 -5.62
N THR A 276 -16.31 1.13 -5.83
CA THR A 276 -16.09 0.23 -6.97
C THR A 276 -17.35 0.10 -7.82
N ALA A 277 -17.24 0.33 -9.12
CA ALA A 277 -18.34 0.14 -10.08
C ALA A 277 -17.86 0.03 -11.53
N LEU A 278 -18.75 -0.40 -12.44
CA LEU A 278 -18.45 -0.40 -13.88
C LEU A 278 -18.34 1.03 -14.43
N ALA A 279 -17.29 1.25 -15.23
CA ALA A 279 -17.00 2.55 -15.80
C ALA A 279 -18.12 3.05 -16.74
N PRO A 280 -18.62 4.28 -16.56
CA PRO A 280 -19.49 4.93 -17.54
C PRO A 280 -18.74 5.19 -18.85
N ASP A 281 -19.48 5.46 -19.92
CA ASP A 281 -18.90 5.98 -21.16
C ASP A 281 -18.54 7.46 -21.00
N CYS A 282 -17.38 7.88 -21.53
CA CYS A 282 -17.01 9.29 -21.49
C CYS A 282 -18.00 10.14 -22.32
N GLY A 283 -18.44 11.27 -21.76
CA GLY A 283 -19.27 12.24 -22.48
C GLY A 283 -18.49 12.97 -23.59
N LYS A 284 -19.13 13.99 -24.22
CA LYS A 284 -18.49 14.82 -25.27
C LYS A 284 -17.29 15.66 -24.79
N GLY A 285 -17.04 15.70 -23.48
CA GLY A 285 -15.80 16.18 -22.87
C GLY A 285 -15.22 15.06 -22.01
N ILE A 286 -13.89 14.94 -21.96
CA ILE A 286 -13.28 13.85 -21.21
C ILE A 286 -13.58 14.05 -19.72
N THR A 287 -14.48 13.23 -19.21
CA THR A 287 -14.69 12.99 -17.78
C THR A 287 -13.59 12.02 -17.30
N TYR A 288 -13.27 12.04 -16.02
CA TYR A 288 -12.37 11.06 -15.41
C TYR A 288 -13.18 9.83 -14.95
N PHE A 289 -12.53 8.68 -14.74
CA PHE A 289 -13.16 7.38 -14.42
C PHE A 289 -14.20 6.94 -15.46
N CYS A 290 -13.86 6.96 -16.74
CA CYS A 290 -14.77 6.53 -17.80
C CYS A 290 -14.06 5.82 -18.95
N ARG A 291 -14.83 5.05 -19.69
CA ARG A 291 -14.42 4.37 -20.92
C ARG A 291 -14.43 5.39 -22.07
N ALA A 292 -13.24 5.76 -22.54
CA ALA A 292 -13.05 6.74 -23.61
C ALA A 292 -13.34 6.17 -24.99
N TYR A 293 -12.93 4.92 -25.24
CA TYR A 293 -13.28 4.18 -26.44
C TYR A 293 -13.18 2.68 -26.22
N VAL A 294 -13.91 1.93 -27.05
CA VAL A 294 -13.64 0.52 -27.32
C VAL A 294 -13.71 0.31 -28.82
N LYS A 295 -12.69 -0.34 -29.39
CA LYS A 295 -12.63 -0.65 -30.82
C LYS A 295 -11.98 -2.00 -31.05
N SER A 296 -12.34 -2.68 -32.14
CA SER A 296 -11.60 -3.86 -32.58
C SER A 296 -10.56 -3.49 -33.63
N ASN A 297 -9.40 -4.15 -33.59
CA ASN A 297 -8.40 -4.04 -34.66
C ASN A 297 -8.67 -5.11 -35.76
N LYS A 298 -7.86 -5.10 -36.83
CA LYS A 298 -7.99 -6.08 -37.93
C LYS A 298 -7.68 -7.52 -37.52
N SER A 299 -6.89 -7.70 -36.46
CA SER A 299 -6.56 -9.02 -35.88
C SER A 299 -7.70 -9.59 -35.05
N GLY A 300 -8.70 -8.78 -34.69
CA GLY A 300 -9.85 -9.14 -33.87
C GLY A 300 -9.66 -8.90 -32.38
N ASP A 301 -8.52 -8.32 -31.98
CA ASP A 301 -8.28 -7.86 -30.61
C ASP A 301 -9.19 -6.68 -30.29
N VAL A 302 -9.47 -6.51 -29.01
CA VAL A 302 -10.18 -5.35 -28.49
C VAL A 302 -9.16 -4.37 -27.93
N LEU A 303 -9.27 -3.11 -28.34
CA LEU A 303 -8.53 -2.00 -27.78
C LEU A 303 -9.51 -1.14 -26.99
N GLU A 304 -9.24 -1.00 -25.70
CA GLU A 304 -9.99 -0.19 -24.78
C GLU A 304 -9.13 0.97 -24.29
N GLY A 305 -9.73 2.15 -24.21
CA GLY A 305 -9.13 3.34 -23.64
C GLY A 305 -9.91 3.76 -22.41
N ILE A 306 -9.25 3.83 -21.26
CA ILE A 306 -9.83 4.25 -19.99
C ILE A 306 -9.25 5.62 -19.64
N SER A 307 -10.13 6.59 -19.45
CA SER A 307 -9.80 7.91 -18.97
C SER A 307 -9.67 7.87 -17.45
N LEU A 308 -8.45 8.09 -16.97
CA LEU A 308 -8.11 8.22 -15.56
C LEU A 308 -7.87 9.70 -15.22
N PRO A 309 -8.15 10.13 -13.97
CA PRO A 309 -7.75 11.46 -13.53
C PRO A 309 -6.23 11.65 -13.64
N SER A 310 -5.76 12.90 -13.74
CA SER A 310 -4.33 13.18 -13.61
C SER A 310 -3.80 12.91 -12.20
N GLY A 311 -4.65 12.90 -11.18
CA GLY A 311 -4.28 12.57 -9.81
C GLY A 311 -4.29 11.08 -9.49
N SER A 312 -3.63 10.70 -8.41
CA SER A 312 -3.52 9.31 -8.01
C SER A 312 -4.85 8.66 -7.65
N ILE A 313 -5.06 7.43 -8.12
CA ILE A 313 -5.89 6.46 -7.39
C ILE A 313 -4.91 5.69 -6.50
N ALA A 314 -4.17 6.40 -5.65
CA ALA A 314 -3.33 5.76 -4.65
C ALA A 314 -4.25 5.44 -3.49
N GLY A 315 -4.58 4.16 -3.36
CA GLY A 315 -5.06 3.65 -2.10
C GLY A 315 -3.88 3.46 -1.18
N ASP A 316 -3.57 4.51 -0.42
CA ASP A 316 -2.92 4.35 0.87
C ASP A 316 -4.03 4.29 1.94
N PRO A 317 -4.32 3.09 2.50
CA PRO A 317 -5.14 2.98 3.67
C PRO A 317 -4.31 3.41 4.88
N ARG A 318 -4.33 4.70 5.21
CA ARG A 318 -3.93 5.14 6.56
C ARG A 318 -5.12 5.64 7.37
N GLY A 319 -5.58 4.73 8.21
CA GLY A 319 -5.63 4.97 9.65
C GLY A 319 -7.02 5.22 10.22
N HIS A 320 -7.62 4.16 10.77
CA HIS A 320 -7.77 4.01 12.22
C HIS A 320 -7.72 2.53 12.62
#